data_AF-A0A842ZVY0-F1
#
_entry.id   AF-A0A842ZVY0-F1
#
_cell.length_a   1.000
_cell.length_b   1.000
_cell.length_c   1.000
_cell.angle_alpha   90.00
_cell.angle_beta   90.00
_cell.angle_gamma   90.00
#
_symmetry.space_group_name_H-M   'P 1'
#
loop_
_entity.id
_entity.type
_entity.pdbx_description
1 polymer ?
#
loop_
_entity_poly.entity_id
_entity_poly.type
_entity_poly.pdbx_seq_one_letter_code
_entity_poly.pdbx_strand_id
1 'polypeptide(L)'
;MPTFERAYIEQELKNIDGNLPAPISLYIIGGGAMSFYDLKTATKDIDVIVTNEKSATTLLTALQKSGYKKIEHVTSVYRRMKTRAVIENNPSKNSITSQFYLLPPKISSFSKQ
;
A
#
# COMPACT_ATOMS: atom_id res chain seq x y z
N MET A 1 5.22 18.88 0.89
CA MET A 1 4.44 17.71 0.43
C MET A 1 3.18 17.63 1.26
N PRO A 2 2.03 17.37 0.64
CA PRO A 2 0.77 17.19 1.34
C PRO A 2 0.84 15.97 2.25
N THR A 3 0.01 15.99 3.29
CA THR A 3 -0.13 14.88 4.23
C THR A 3 -1.58 14.44 4.26
N PHE A 4 -1.78 13.14 4.41
CA PHE A 4 -3.05 12.46 4.29
C PHE A 4 -3.57 12.07 5.66
N GLU A 5 -4.75 12.58 5.97
CA GLU A 5 -5.49 12.24 7.18
C GLU A 5 -6.28 10.95 7.00
N ARG A 6 -6.73 10.37 8.12
CA ARG A 6 -7.53 9.14 8.15
C ARG A 6 -8.70 9.16 7.16
N ALA A 7 -9.49 10.23 7.14
CA ALA A 7 -10.68 10.33 6.30
C ALA A 7 -10.36 10.21 4.80
N TYR A 8 -9.23 10.79 4.38
CA TYR A 8 -8.77 10.67 3.00
C TYR A 8 -8.30 9.25 2.68
N ILE A 9 -7.56 8.61 3.60
CA ILE A 9 -7.13 7.21 3.45
C ILE A 9 -8.35 6.28 3.33
N GLU A 10 -9.36 6.44 4.18
CA GLU A 10 -10.60 5.64 4.13
C GLU A 10 -11.36 5.84 2.81
N GLN A 11 -11.40 7.06 2.27
CA GLN A 11 -12.04 7.34 1.00
C GLN A 11 -11.32 6.67 -0.18
N GLU A 12 -9.98 6.72 -0.21
CA GLU A 12 -9.20 6.06 -1.24
C GLU A 12 -9.34 4.52 -1.18
N LEU A 13 -9.38 3.94 0.02
CA LEU A 13 -9.64 2.51 0.20
C LEU A 13 -11.00 2.09 -0.37
N LYS A 14 -12.06 2.90 -0.17
CA LYS A 14 -13.39 2.66 -0.76
C LYS A 14 -13.37 2.75 -2.29
N ASN A 15 -12.63 3.70 -2.86
CA ASN A 15 -12.49 3.83 -4.31
C ASN A 15 -11.77 2.61 -4.93
N ILE A 16 -10.72 2.12 -4.26
CA ILE A 16 -9.99 0.91 -4.68
C ILE A 16 -10.89 -0.32 -4.56
N ASP A 17 -11.67 -0.44 -3.48
CA ASP A 17 -12.58 -1.57 -3.24
C ASP A 17 -13.61 -1.73 -4.36
N GLY A 18 -14.18 -0.63 -4.85
CA GLY A 18 -15.10 -0.64 -5.99
C GLY A 18 -14.50 -1.16 -7.31
N ASN A 19 -13.17 -1.27 -7.41
CA ASN A 19 -12.45 -1.77 -8.57
C ASN A 19 -11.86 -3.18 -8.38
N LEU A 20 -12.03 -3.78 -7.20
CA LEU A 20 -11.54 -5.13 -6.91
C LEU A 20 -12.44 -6.20 -7.56
N PRO A 21 -11.89 -7.16 -8.31
CA PRO A 21 -12.66 -8.29 -8.85
C PRO A 21 -13.06 -9.31 -7.77
N ALA A 22 -12.41 -9.29 -6.61
CA ALA A 22 -12.71 -10.10 -5.45
C ALA A 22 -12.12 -9.43 -4.18
N PRO A 23 -12.71 -9.65 -2.99
CA PRO A 23 -12.15 -9.13 -1.74
C PRO A 23 -10.72 -9.62 -1.50
N ILE A 24 -9.88 -8.74 -0.97
CA ILE A 24 -8.51 -9.06 -0.54
C ILE A 24 -8.30 -8.62 0.91
N SER A 25 -7.41 -9.30 1.61
CA SER A 25 -6.91 -8.84 2.90
C SER A 25 -5.58 -8.11 2.71
N LEU A 26 -5.48 -6.91 3.29
CA LEU A 26 -4.25 -6.13 3.36
C LEU A 26 -4.10 -5.58 4.78
N TYR A 27 -2.86 -5.27 5.16
CA TYR A 27 -2.52 -4.61 6.41
C TYR A 27 -1.90 -3.26 6.11
N ILE A 28 -2.40 -2.20 6.73
CA ILE A 28 -1.75 -0.89 6.70
C ILE A 28 -0.73 -0.87 7.84
N ILE A 29 0.48 -0.43 7.55
CA ILE A 29 1.56 -0.24 8.52
C ILE A 29 2.05 1.21 8.51
N GLY A 30 3.03 1.54 9.36
CA GLY A 30 3.71 2.82 9.32
C GLY A 30 2.80 4.02 9.64
N GLY A 31 3.07 5.15 8.98
CA GLY A 31 2.38 6.42 9.22
C GLY A 31 0.87 6.36 9.01
N GLY A 32 0.44 5.61 7.98
CA GLY A 32 -0.97 5.39 7.69
C GLY A 32 -1.68 4.61 8.79
N ALA A 33 -1.05 3.58 9.36
CA ALA A 33 -1.67 2.83 10.46
C ALA A 33 -1.83 3.70 11.72
N MET A 34 -0.83 4.51 12.04
CA MET A 34 -0.84 5.39 13.21
C MET A 34 -1.97 6.44 13.16
N SER A 35 -2.44 6.83 11.98
CA SER A 35 -3.57 7.78 11.86
C SER A 35 -4.93 7.16 12.17
N PHE A 36 -5.06 5.83 12.11
CA PHE A 36 -6.28 5.13 12.56
C PHE A 36 -6.37 4.99 14.09
N TYR A 37 -5.26 5.18 14.80
CA TYR A 37 -5.17 5.10 16.26
C TYR A 37 -5.01 6.48 16.92
N ASP A 38 -5.22 7.57 16.18
CA ASP A 38 -5.01 8.95 16.64
C ASP A 38 -3.59 9.23 17.18
N LEU A 39 -2.62 8.40 16.79
CA LEU A 39 -1.21 8.52 17.18
C LEU A 39 -0.43 9.45 16.23
N LYS A 40 -0.98 9.73 15.05
CA LYS A 40 -0.40 10.65 14.05
C LYS A 40 -1.50 11.27 13.20
N THR A 41 -1.54 12.61 13.14
CA THR A 41 -2.60 13.34 12.43
C THR A 41 -2.60 13.07 10.92
N ALA A 42 -1.43 12.99 10.29
CA ALA A 42 -1.35 12.78 8.84
C ALA A 42 -0.03 12.11 8.38
N THR A 43 -0.07 11.40 7.25
CA THR A 43 1.08 10.68 6.65
C THR A 43 1.38 11.16 5.24
N LYS A 44 2.61 11.02 4.76
CA LYS A 44 2.95 11.34 3.36
C LYS A 44 2.70 10.17 2.41
N ASP A 45 2.77 8.95 2.94
CA ASP A 45 2.73 7.72 2.18
C ASP A 45 1.92 6.67 2.96
N ILE A 46 1.36 5.68 2.26
CA ILE A 46 0.64 4.55 2.86
C ILE A 46 1.45 3.27 2.61
N ASP A 47 1.85 2.61 3.67
CA ASP A 47 2.56 1.34 3.59
C ASP A 47 1.57 0.20 3.77
N VAL A 48 1.51 -0.71 2.80
CA VAL A 48 0.61 -1.86 2.87
C VAL A 48 1.33 -3.19 2.67
N ILE A 49 0.86 -4.20 3.40
CA ILE A 49 1.29 -5.57 3.29
C ILE A 49 0.11 -6.40 2.76
N VAL A 50 0.35 -7.26 1.77
CA VAL A 50 -0.61 -8.25 1.28
C VAL A 50 -0.14 -9.66 1.55
N THR A 51 -1.10 -10.58 1.69
CA THR A 51 -0.84 -11.93 2.20
C THR A 51 -0.27 -12.91 1.17
N ASN A 52 -0.38 -12.61 -0.13
CA ASN A 52 0.09 -13.49 -1.20
C ASN A 52 0.20 -12.75 -2.55
N GLU A 53 0.85 -13.40 -3.52
CA GLU A 53 1.08 -12.89 -4.88
C GLU A 53 -0.22 -12.59 -5.65
N LYS A 54 -1.26 -13.40 -5.44
CA LYS A 54 -2.57 -13.19 -6.08
C LYS A 54 -3.17 -11.87 -5.59
N SER A 55 -3.23 -11.66 -4.28
CA SER A 55 -3.70 -10.40 -3.67
C SER A 55 -2.86 -9.21 -4.11
N ALA A 56 -1.54 -9.35 -4.22
CA ALA A 56 -0.67 -8.29 -4.74
C ALA A 56 -1.03 -7.89 -6.17
N THR A 57 -1.23 -8.88 -7.04
CA THR A 57 -1.59 -8.65 -8.44
C THR A 57 -2.98 -8.04 -8.55
N THR A 58 -3.96 -8.57 -7.81
CA THR A 58 -5.32 -8.06 -7.74
C THR A 58 -5.36 -6.60 -7.29
N LEU A 59 -4.61 -6.26 -6.23
CA LEU A 59 -4.52 -4.90 -5.71
C LEU A 59 -3.91 -3.93 -6.74
N LEU A 60 -2.79 -4.31 -7.36
CA LEU A 60 -2.14 -3.49 -8.39
C LEU A 60 -3.07 -3.20 -9.57
N THR A 61 -3.80 -4.20 -10.05
CA THR A 61 -4.78 -4.01 -11.12
C THR A 61 -5.92 -3.07 -10.70
N ALA A 62 -6.45 -3.21 -9.48
CA ALA A 62 -7.52 -2.35 -8.98
C ALA A 62 -7.06 -0.89 -8.83
N LEU A 63 -5.84 -0.68 -8.33
CA LEU A 63 -5.25 0.66 -8.23
C LEU A 63 -5.06 1.30 -9.61
N GLN A 64 -4.53 0.57 -10.59
CA GLN A 64 -4.38 1.05 -11.96
C GLN A 64 -5.72 1.45 -12.59
N LYS A 65 -6.76 0.63 -12.39
CA LYS A 65 -8.14 0.96 -12.82
C LYS A 65 -8.69 2.21 -12.12
N SER A 66 -8.29 2.44 -10.88
CA SER A 66 -8.63 3.63 -10.09
C SER A 66 -7.81 4.88 -10.49
N GLY A 67 -6.99 4.80 -11.55
CA GLY A 67 -6.21 5.93 -12.07
C GLY A 67 -4.83 6.10 -11.43
N TYR A 68 -4.41 5.18 -10.55
CA TYR A 68 -3.07 5.21 -9.98
C TYR A 68 -2.01 4.79 -11.01
N LYS A 69 -0.83 5.37 -10.90
CA LYS A 69 0.31 5.14 -11.80
C LYS A 69 1.49 4.58 -11.04
N LYS A 70 2.14 3.58 -11.63
CA LYS A 70 3.37 3.00 -11.08
C LYS A 70 4.52 4.00 -11.22
N ILE A 71 5.31 4.14 -10.16
CA ILE A 71 6.56 4.90 -10.19
C ILE A 71 7.66 3.95 -10.67
N GLU A 72 8.18 4.18 -11.88
CA GLU A 72 9.24 3.33 -12.44
C GLU A 72 10.61 3.59 -11.80
N HIS A 73 10.89 4.85 -11.41
CA HIS A 73 12.14 5.23 -10.76
C HIS A 73 11.98 5.34 -9.25
N VAL A 74 11.90 4.19 -8.59
CA VAL A 74 11.94 4.12 -7.12
C VAL A 74 13.30 4.55 -6.57
N THR A 75 13.32 5.18 -5.39
CA THR A 75 14.57 5.58 -4.72
C THR A 75 15.37 4.35 -4.26
N SER A 76 16.67 4.53 -3.96
CA SER A 76 17.52 3.46 -3.41
C SER A 76 17.00 2.92 -2.07
N VAL A 77 16.31 3.76 -1.29
CA VAL A 77 15.66 3.41 -0.03
C VAL A 77 14.58 2.35 -0.27
N TYR A 78 13.68 2.57 -1.23
CA TYR A 78 12.59 1.64 -1.55
C TYR A 78 13.08 0.32 -2.15
N ARG A 79 14.15 0.35 -2.96
CA ARG A 79 14.77 -0.88 -3.48
C ARG A 79 15.32 -1.77 -2.36
N ARG A 80 15.99 -1.18 -1.36
CA ARG A 80 16.55 -1.94 -0.23
C ARG A 80 15.49 -2.61 0.64
N MET A 81 14.31 -2.00 0.74
CA MET A 81 13.18 -2.56 1.49
C MET A 81 12.47 -3.71 0.77
N LYS A 82 12.96 -4.15 -0.41
CA LYS A 82 12.31 -5.18 -1.25
C LYS A 82 10.84 -4.84 -1.55
N THR A 83 10.55 -3.54 -1.69
CA THR A 83 9.23 -3.04 -2.03
C THR A 83 8.83 -3.60 -3.39
N ARG A 84 7.66 -4.24 -3.47
CA ARG A 84 7.19 -4.86 -4.73
C ARG A 84 6.88 -3.81 -5.78
N ALA A 85 6.18 -2.78 -5.37
CA ALA A 85 5.77 -1.68 -6.23
C ALA A 85 5.59 -0.42 -5.40
N VAL A 86 5.81 0.71 -6.07
CA VAL A 86 5.48 2.03 -5.56
C VAL A 86 4.51 2.63 -6.57
N ILE A 87 3.36 3.08 -6.10
CA ILE A 87 2.27 3.58 -6.94
C ILE A 87 1.75 4.90 -6.39
N GLU A 88 1.25 5.75 -7.27
CA GLU A 88 0.86 7.13 -6.97
C GLU A 88 -0.53 7.44 -7.57
N ASN A 89 -1.42 8.09 -6.83
CA ASN A 89 -2.61 8.71 -7.44
C ASN A 89 -2.24 10.08 -8.06
N ASN A 90 -3.17 10.67 -8.82
CA ASN A 90 -2.93 11.78 -9.74
C ASN A 90 -1.83 12.80 -9.30
N PRO A 91 -0.73 12.97 -10.05
CA PRO A 91 0.44 13.77 -9.66
C PRO A 91 0.19 15.28 -9.58
N SER A 92 -1.01 15.75 -9.93
CA SER A 92 -1.39 17.15 -9.80
C SER A 92 -1.65 17.51 -8.33
N LYS A 93 -0.54 17.80 -7.63
CA LYS A 93 -0.39 18.49 -6.34
C LYS A 93 -0.60 17.69 -5.04
N ASN A 94 -1.36 16.59 -5.02
CA ASN A 94 -1.53 15.74 -3.83
C ASN A 94 -1.46 14.24 -4.15
N SER A 95 -0.30 13.64 -3.91
CA SER A 95 -0.02 12.26 -4.27
C SER A 95 0.19 11.36 -3.04
N ILE A 96 -0.64 10.33 -2.86
CA ILE A 96 -0.26 9.22 -1.97
C ILE A 96 0.71 8.33 -2.72
N THR A 97 1.90 8.15 -2.18
CA THR A 97 2.72 7.00 -2.51
C THR A 97 2.22 5.80 -1.69
N SER A 98 1.76 4.73 -2.34
CA SER A 98 1.53 3.46 -1.65
C SER A 98 2.69 2.49 -1.88
N GLN A 99 3.27 1.98 -0.79
CA GLN A 99 4.30 0.95 -0.82
C GLN A 99 3.67 -0.42 -0.57
N PHE A 100 3.91 -1.36 -1.48
CA PHE A 100 3.40 -2.73 -1.35
C PHE A 100 4.51 -3.67 -0.95
N TYR A 101 4.30 -4.40 0.14
CA TYR A 101 5.14 -5.51 0.57
C TYR A 101 4.37 -6.82 0.47
N LEU A 102 5.06 -7.89 0.10
CA LEU A 102 4.55 -9.25 0.22
C LEU A 102 4.94 -9.77 1.60
N LEU A 103 3.99 -10.39 2.31
CA LEU A 103 4.40 -11.28 3.39
C LEU A 103 5.28 -12.38 2.80
N PRO A 104 6.41 -12.73 3.45
CA PRO A 104 7.13 -13.94 3.08
C PRO A 104 6.16 -15.13 3.15
N PRO A 105 6.28 -16.12 2.25
CA PRO A 105 5.52 -17.36 2.40
C PRO A 105 5.72 -17.88 3.83
N LYS A 106 4.66 -18.43 4.44
CA LYS A 106 4.78 -19.10 5.75
C LYS A 106 5.97 -20.05 5.67
N ILE A 107 7.00 -19.79 6.48
CA ILE A 107 8.12 -20.72 6.63
C ILE A 107 7.51 -21.95 7.30
N SER A 108 7.19 -22.97 6.51
CA SER A 108 6.94 -24.30 7.05
C SER A 108 8.27 -24.80 7.60
N SER A 109 8.28 -25.09 8.91
CA SER A 109 9.41 -25.56 9.72
C SER A 109 10.38 -24.47 10.24
N PHE A 110 10.11 -24.02 11.47
CA PHE A 110 11.17 -24.06 12.47
C PHE A 110 11.27 -25.52 12.92
N SER A 111 12.16 -26.30 12.31
CA SER A 111 12.70 -27.45 13.03
C SER A 111 13.58 -26.87 14.12
N LYS A 112 13.18 -27.07 15.38
CA LYS A 112 14.09 -26.90 16.51
C LYS A 112 15.26 -27.87 16.27
N GLN A 113 16.44 -27.34 15.98
CA GLN A 113 17.68 -28.00 16.36
C GLN A 113 18.01 -27.60 17.79
#